data_AF-A0A933JB86-F1
#
_entry.id   AF-A0A933JB86-F1
#
_cell.length_a   1.000
_cell.length_b   1.000
_cell.length_c   1.000
_cell.angle_alpha   90.00
_cell.angle_beta   90.00
_cell.angle_gamma   90.00
#
_symmetry.space_group_name_H-M   'P 1'
#
loop_
_entity.id
_entity.type
_entity.pdbx_description
1 polymer ?
#
loop_
_entity_poly.entity_id
_entity_poly.type
_entity_poly.pdbx_seq_one_letter_code
_entity_poly.pdbx_strand_id
1 'polypeptide(L)'
;MKRKIMFLFLLLVLPGLALAEDAELIAFSGNVEVRPGREGKWAAARRNMDITEGSAVRTAAGASAVVLLPNKTKVWMKESSNLELEQRQTLASRLALMFGRIKLRVPHLLRKEKFEVRTPSAVCAVRGTEFTVDTDEIGRMNINVLYGEVKLNFVVPPEKGLAELYIPQGRTLRLEEKGQAGKVGLMTAASERSSLENWNPGLKPEERQKELQAKENDRAQLKEFADATANSENSVKNFLNNVKEADLEAGRTLRDVHGNLVRVDQRLVRPDNSTLQFYNIVKRPVYNYTRNMSASGGFKYNGSLSMADRLDLMQMTMKFNQDLPQRIEEWAGFFSGSSVDPVYSTFLMANRTYRDEIFFTGEGYKYDPVRDELVSNPWVVGLATPDTSPDDRAVLLAGILTGSDAVAQFNAVSRLDIKDTGAGGVLAYNTGSAASPVWTPMSNAKWAIQAPRSDGYNHYEVTGDPVLSQYRADLYRVGNTGDYIWYARENYAIDNSGAIQKAGDFTRSNLDPFTILKNTAGETIIYVKGSNSGNPALLTNNAQAKADIKDADYFTGTRYASGTNIDLVIIPDLAVAAVQRMLPALTKLNE
;
A
#
# COMPACT_ATOMS: atom_id res chain seq x y z
N MET A 1 -14.72 -10.01 65.24
CA MET A 1 -14.70 -11.49 65.25
C MET A 1 -14.02 -11.99 63.99
N LYS A 2 -12.83 -12.60 64.11
CA LYS A 2 -12.04 -13.24 63.04
C LYS A 2 -12.34 -14.76 63.03
N ARG A 3 -12.43 -15.38 61.84
CA ARG A 3 -12.42 -16.84 61.56
C ARG A 3 -11.76 -16.98 60.19
N LYS A 4 -10.88 -17.93 59.84
CA LYS A 4 -10.33 -19.16 60.44
C LYS A 4 -9.05 -19.49 59.64
N ILE A 5 -8.00 -19.97 60.30
CA ILE A 5 -6.76 -20.47 59.68
C ILE A 5 -6.47 -21.87 60.24
N MET A 6 -5.90 -22.70 59.35
CA MET A 6 -5.10 -23.92 59.56
C MET A 6 -5.76 -25.13 60.21
N PHE A 7 -5.83 -26.22 59.43
CA PHE A 7 -5.15 -27.48 59.77
C PHE A 7 -5.17 -28.41 58.54
N LEU A 8 -4.15 -28.35 57.67
CA LEU A 8 -3.73 -29.49 56.84
C LEU A 8 -2.35 -29.22 56.21
N PHE A 9 -1.30 -29.56 56.95
CA PHE A 9 0.08 -29.55 56.46
C PHE A 9 0.80 -30.79 57.04
N LEU A 10 0.44 -31.98 56.57
CA LEU A 10 1.23 -33.19 56.82
C LEU A 10 0.87 -34.32 55.84
N LEU A 11 1.19 -34.15 54.55
CA LEU A 11 1.27 -35.27 53.61
C LEU A 11 2.17 -34.92 52.42
N LEU A 12 3.42 -34.54 52.72
CA LEU A 12 4.41 -34.19 51.70
C LEU A 12 5.82 -34.58 52.15
N VAL A 13 6.08 -35.88 52.29
CA VAL A 13 7.44 -36.45 52.18
C VAL A 13 7.35 -37.90 51.70
N LEU A 14 7.45 -38.10 50.38
CA LEU A 14 7.94 -39.32 49.76
C LEU A 14 8.65 -38.89 48.47
N PRO A 15 9.99 -38.86 48.41
CA PRO A 15 10.71 -38.65 47.17
C PRO A 15 10.58 -39.92 46.33
N GLY A 16 9.77 -39.86 45.27
CA GLY A 16 9.74 -40.91 44.26
C GLY A 16 11.10 -40.99 43.56
N LEU A 17 11.85 -42.04 43.85
CA LEU A 17 12.93 -42.52 42.98
C LEU A 17 12.28 -42.91 41.65
N ALA A 18 12.29 -41.99 40.69
CA ALA A 18 12.00 -42.30 39.30
C ALA A 18 13.20 -43.10 38.75
N LEU A 19 13.11 -44.43 38.81
CA LEU A 19 13.98 -45.30 38.01
C LEU A 19 13.70 -44.97 36.54
N ALA A 20 14.75 -44.61 35.79
CA ALA A 20 14.62 -44.39 34.36
C ALA A 20 14.23 -45.71 33.69
N GLU A 21 13.24 -45.68 32.79
CA GLU A 21 12.79 -46.82 31.98
C GLU A 21 13.83 -47.16 30.91
N ASP A 22 14.22 -48.43 30.74
CA ASP A 22 15.35 -48.86 29.91
C ASP A 22 15.11 -48.67 28.40
N ALA A 23 16.18 -48.53 27.61
CA ALA A 23 16.05 -48.48 26.17
C ALA A 23 15.78 -49.89 25.65
N GLU A 24 14.88 -50.06 24.69
CA GLU A 24 14.45 -51.39 24.24
C GLU A 24 14.78 -51.62 22.76
N LEU A 25 15.21 -52.84 22.44
CA LEU A 25 15.30 -53.30 21.07
C LEU A 25 13.92 -53.75 20.55
N ILE A 26 13.22 -52.85 19.86
CA ILE A 26 11.82 -53.07 19.44
C ILE A 26 11.67 -53.91 18.16
N ALA A 27 12.67 -53.86 17.26
CA ALA A 27 12.66 -54.62 16.01
C ALA A 27 14.08 -54.90 15.51
N PHE A 28 14.29 -56.05 14.88
CA PHE A 28 15.53 -56.34 14.15
C PHE A 28 15.28 -57.37 13.04
N SER A 29 16.19 -57.43 12.08
CA SER A 29 16.24 -58.41 10.99
C SER A 29 17.69 -58.77 10.70
N GLY A 30 17.97 -60.04 10.36
CA GLY A 30 19.33 -60.54 10.16
C GLY A 30 20.08 -60.81 11.47
N ASN A 31 21.41 -60.96 11.39
CA ASN A 31 22.25 -61.24 12.56
C ASN A 31 22.56 -59.95 13.32
N VAL A 32 21.92 -59.78 14.49
CA VAL A 32 22.10 -58.64 15.40
C VAL A 32 22.54 -59.19 16.75
N GLU A 33 23.53 -58.56 17.35
CA GLU A 33 24.06 -58.96 18.66
C GLU A 33 24.04 -57.78 19.61
N VAL A 34 23.78 -58.06 20.89
CA VAL A 34 23.75 -57.09 21.98
C VAL A 34 24.78 -57.50 23.02
N ARG A 35 25.55 -56.52 23.49
CA ARG A 35 26.47 -56.64 24.61
C ARG A 35 25.84 -55.95 25.82
N PRO A 36 25.36 -56.69 26.84
CA PRO A 36 24.81 -56.09 28.05
C PRO A 36 25.93 -55.56 28.95
N GLY A 37 26.02 -54.24 29.11
CA GLY A 37 27.07 -53.56 29.89
C GLY A 37 28.48 -53.62 29.28
N ARG A 38 29.43 -52.89 29.88
CA ARG A 38 30.81 -52.74 29.35
C ARG A 38 31.63 -54.03 29.36
N GLU A 39 31.38 -54.91 30.32
CA GLU A 39 32.09 -56.19 30.49
C GLU A 39 31.27 -57.40 29.99
N GLY A 40 30.11 -57.16 29.37
CA GLY A 40 29.26 -58.23 28.84
C GLY A 40 29.89 -58.95 27.64
N LYS A 41 29.50 -60.21 27.44
CA LYS A 41 29.77 -60.94 26.20
C LYS A 41 28.69 -60.61 25.16
N TRP A 42 29.07 -60.55 23.89
CA TRP A 42 28.11 -60.41 22.80
C TRP A 42 27.18 -61.62 22.76
N ALA A 43 25.88 -61.36 22.74
CA ALA A 43 24.83 -62.37 22.65
C ALA A 43 23.87 -62.02 21.50
N ALA A 44 23.24 -63.03 20.91
CA ALA A 44 22.24 -62.81 19.86
C ALA A 44 21.06 -61.97 20.40
N ALA A 45 20.64 -60.98 19.62
CA ALA A 45 19.56 -60.08 19.97
C ALA A 45 18.22 -60.81 20.09
N ARG A 46 17.41 -60.40 21.07
CA ARG A 46 16.01 -60.82 21.22
C ARG A 46 15.11 -59.60 21.18
N ARG A 47 13.87 -59.78 20.73
CA ARG A 47 12.89 -58.68 20.67
C ARG A 47 12.56 -58.25 22.11
N ASN A 48 12.42 -56.93 22.32
CA ASN A 48 12.17 -56.30 23.62
C ASN A 48 13.29 -56.61 24.63
N MET A 49 14.52 -56.71 24.14
CA MET A 49 15.69 -56.82 25.00
C MET A 49 16.09 -55.43 25.50
N ASP A 50 16.29 -55.32 26.82
CA ASP A 50 16.71 -54.07 27.46
C ASP A 50 18.17 -53.76 27.15
N ILE A 51 18.41 -52.49 26.84
CA ILE A 51 19.70 -51.89 26.53
C ILE A 51 19.97 -50.87 27.65
N THR A 52 20.73 -51.30 28.64
CA THR A 52 21.15 -50.49 29.78
C THR A 52 22.38 -49.63 29.45
N GLU A 53 22.71 -48.66 30.30
CA GLU A 53 23.93 -47.86 30.15
C GLU A 53 25.19 -48.75 30.10
N GLY A 54 26.08 -48.45 29.15
CA GLY A 54 27.27 -49.25 28.83
C GLY A 54 27.02 -50.42 27.89
N SER A 55 25.76 -50.71 27.52
CA SER A 55 25.43 -51.74 26.54
C SER A 55 25.70 -51.29 25.10
N ALA A 56 26.00 -52.23 24.22
CA ALA A 56 26.22 -51.97 22.80
C ALA A 56 25.39 -52.90 21.92
N VAL A 57 24.94 -52.39 20.77
CA VAL A 57 24.21 -53.14 19.75
C VAL A 57 25.04 -53.14 18.48
N ARG A 58 25.23 -54.30 17.87
CA ARG A 58 25.90 -54.43 16.57
C ARG A 58 25.05 -55.18 15.56
N THR A 59 25.08 -54.71 14.32
CA THR A 59 24.40 -55.32 13.17
C THR A 59 25.45 -55.87 12.20
N ALA A 60 25.30 -57.14 11.77
CA ALA A 60 26.14 -57.72 10.74
C ALA A 60 25.76 -57.22 9.33
N ALA A 61 26.46 -57.69 8.30
CA ALA A 61 26.09 -57.45 6.90
C ALA A 61 24.65 -57.96 6.62
N GLY A 62 23.83 -57.16 5.92
CA GLY A 62 22.42 -57.43 5.66
C GLY A 62 21.49 -57.33 6.88
N ALA A 63 22.00 -57.01 8.07
CA ALA A 63 21.19 -56.91 9.29
C ALA A 63 20.71 -55.47 9.56
N SER A 64 19.62 -55.33 10.30
CA SER A 64 19.08 -54.02 10.70
C SER A 64 18.40 -54.13 12.06
N ALA A 65 18.41 -53.04 12.82
CA ALA A 65 17.87 -52.99 14.18
C ALA A 65 17.18 -51.66 14.44
N VAL A 66 16.22 -51.64 15.36
CA VAL A 66 15.53 -50.44 15.82
C VAL A 66 15.53 -50.43 17.34
N VAL A 67 16.16 -49.41 17.90
CA VAL A 67 16.22 -49.16 19.33
C VAL A 67 15.29 -48.00 19.66
N LEU A 68 14.44 -48.19 20.68
CA LEU A 68 13.57 -47.16 21.23
C LEU A 68 14.09 -46.75 22.60
N LEU A 69 14.36 -45.46 22.77
CA LEU A 69 14.71 -44.91 24.07
C LEU A 69 13.45 -44.44 24.82
N PRO A 70 13.48 -44.39 26.16
CA PRO A 70 12.36 -43.93 26.98
C PRO A 70 11.89 -42.51 26.66
N ASN A 71 12.79 -41.63 26.22
CA ASN A 71 12.41 -40.29 25.74
C ASN A 71 11.71 -40.30 24.36
N LYS A 72 11.23 -41.46 23.90
CA LYS A 72 10.62 -41.71 22.59
C LYS A 72 11.52 -41.49 21.39
N THR A 73 12.84 -41.35 21.60
CA THR A 73 13.81 -41.32 20.50
C THR A 73 13.86 -42.69 19.84
N LYS A 74 13.69 -42.72 18.51
CA LYS A 74 13.85 -43.93 17.71
C LYS A 74 15.18 -43.88 16.96
N VAL A 75 15.94 -44.96 17.07
CA VAL A 75 17.24 -45.13 16.40
C VAL A 75 17.15 -46.35 15.50
N TRP A 76 17.15 -46.14 14.19
CA TRP A 76 17.25 -47.19 13.20
C TRP A 76 18.71 -47.40 12.83
N MET A 77 19.18 -48.64 12.91
CA MET A 77 20.53 -49.06 12.56
C MET A 77 20.48 -49.88 11.28
N LYS A 78 21.30 -49.52 10.29
CA LYS A 78 21.51 -50.34 9.08
C LYS A 78 22.58 -51.41 9.34
N GLU A 79 22.91 -52.15 8.29
CA GLU A 79 23.95 -53.18 8.33
C GLU A 79 25.31 -52.61 8.74
N SER A 80 26.18 -53.47 9.26
CA SER A 80 27.56 -53.14 9.62
C SER A 80 27.67 -51.92 10.55
N SER A 81 26.79 -51.84 11.55
CA SER A 81 26.73 -50.70 12.48
C SER A 81 26.97 -51.14 13.92
N ASN A 82 27.69 -50.34 14.69
CA ASN A 82 27.96 -50.57 16.10
C ASN A 82 27.63 -49.31 16.92
N LEU A 83 26.62 -49.42 17.78
CA LEU A 83 26.08 -48.33 18.59
C LEU A 83 26.19 -48.70 20.07
N GLU A 84 26.83 -47.84 20.86
CA GLU A 84 26.95 -47.97 22.30
C GLU A 84 26.12 -46.89 23.02
N LEU A 85 25.43 -47.27 24.10
CA LEU A 85 24.70 -46.35 24.97
C LEU A 85 25.63 -45.90 26.10
N GLU A 86 26.32 -44.77 25.94
CA GLU A 86 27.39 -44.35 26.88
C GLU A 86 26.88 -43.75 28.18
N GLN A 87 25.82 -42.94 28.12
CA GLN A 87 25.30 -42.23 29.28
C GLN A 87 23.78 -42.14 29.19
N ARG A 88 23.10 -42.52 30.28
CA ARG A 88 21.65 -42.44 30.38
C ARG A 88 21.23 -41.89 31.74
N GLN A 89 20.96 -40.59 31.77
CA GLN A 89 20.37 -39.90 32.91
C GLN A 89 19.02 -39.30 32.53
N THR A 90 18.19 -38.99 33.52
CA THR A 90 16.84 -38.42 33.36
C THR A 90 16.80 -37.17 32.46
N LEU A 91 17.92 -36.45 32.31
CA LEU A 91 18.03 -35.22 31.51
C LEU A 91 19.20 -35.24 30.50
N ALA A 92 19.91 -36.35 30.34
CA ALA A 92 21.04 -36.44 29.40
C ALA A 92 21.16 -37.85 28.81
N SER A 93 21.07 -37.95 27.49
CA SER A 93 21.30 -39.19 26.75
C SER A 93 22.48 -39.00 25.79
N ARG A 94 23.49 -39.87 25.90
CA ARG A 94 24.64 -39.91 24.99
C ARG A 94 24.76 -41.27 24.33
N LEU A 95 24.71 -41.27 23.01
CA LEU A 95 24.98 -42.43 22.17
C LEU A 95 26.37 -42.31 21.55
N ALA A 96 27.09 -43.42 21.39
CA ALA A 96 28.32 -43.49 20.63
C ALA A 96 28.15 -44.42 19.43
N LEU A 97 28.22 -43.85 18.22
CA LEU A 97 28.27 -44.62 16.97
C LEU A 97 29.74 -44.82 16.60
N MET A 98 30.23 -46.05 16.73
CA MET A 98 31.64 -46.36 16.46
C MET A 98 31.92 -46.43 14.96
N PHE A 99 31.03 -47.11 14.22
CA PHE A 99 31.02 -47.20 12.77
C PHE A 99 29.64 -47.65 12.29
N GLY A 100 29.36 -47.43 11.00
CA GLY A 100 28.13 -47.78 10.32
C GLY A 100 27.16 -46.60 10.17
N ARG A 101 25.89 -46.92 9.89
CA ARG A 101 24.87 -45.95 9.48
C ARG A 101 23.62 -46.05 10.33
N ILE A 102 23.21 -44.92 10.90
CA ILE A 102 22.00 -44.80 11.71
C ILE A 102 21.10 -43.66 11.23
N LYS A 103 19.79 -43.81 11.45
CA LYS A 103 18.79 -42.76 11.34
C LYS A 103 18.22 -42.52 12.73
N LEU A 104 18.13 -41.26 13.15
CA LEU A 104 17.57 -40.88 14.44
C LEU A 104 16.37 -39.98 14.24
N ARG A 105 15.34 -40.22 15.04
CA ARG A 105 14.22 -39.29 15.22
C ARG A 105 14.10 -38.95 16.69
N VAL A 106 14.58 -37.78 17.04
CA VAL A 106 14.59 -37.24 18.40
C VAL A 106 13.38 -36.31 18.54
N PRO A 107 12.47 -36.53 19.50
CA PRO A 107 11.37 -35.60 19.74
C PRO A 107 11.86 -34.26 20.32
N HIS A 108 10.96 -33.29 20.42
CA HIS A 108 11.27 -32.02 21.06
C HIS A 108 11.56 -32.25 22.56
N LEU A 109 12.82 -32.09 22.95
CA LEU A 109 13.30 -32.32 24.31
C LEU A 109 12.85 -31.19 25.26
N LEU A 110 12.78 -31.44 26.57
CA LEU A 110 12.48 -30.39 27.57
C LEU A 110 13.67 -29.44 27.75
N ARG A 111 13.47 -28.24 28.34
CA ARG A 111 14.48 -27.15 28.39
C ARG A 111 15.82 -27.55 29.05
N LYS A 112 15.82 -28.56 29.92
CA LYS A 112 17.03 -29.07 30.61
C LYS A 112 17.57 -30.38 30.05
N GLU A 113 16.88 -30.98 29.07
CA GLU A 113 17.24 -32.28 28.51
C GLU A 113 18.21 -32.12 27.31
N LYS A 114 19.26 -32.94 27.29
CA LYS A 114 20.30 -32.96 26.24
C LYS A 114 20.37 -34.33 25.57
N PHE A 115 20.51 -34.33 24.25
CA PHE A 115 20.73 -35.54 23.46
C PHE A 115 21.94 -35.36 22.55
N GLU A 116 22.90 -36.26 22.69
CA GLU A 116 24.19 -36.21 21.98
C GLU A 116 24.49 -37.55 21.31
N VAL A 117 25.00 -37.49 20.08
CA VAL A 117 25.53 -38.63 19.35
C VAL A 117 27.01 -38.40 19.07
N ARG A 118 27.88 -39.18 19.69
CA ARG A 118 29.33 -39.16 19.47
C ARG A 118 29.69 -40.10 18.33
N THR A 119 30.47 -39.60 17.39
CA THR A 119 31.17 -40.39 16.37
C THR A 119 32.69 -40.24 16.59
N PRO A 120 33.54 -41.01 15.90
CA PRO A 120 35.00 -40.84 15.99
C PRO A 120 35.49 -39.44 15.58
N SER A 121 34.69 -38.70 14.80
CA SER A 121 35.09 -37.41 14.22
C SER A 121 34.41 -36.21 14.89
N ALA A 122 33.21 -36.38 15.45
CA ALA A 122 32.44 -35.27 16.02
C ALA A 122 31.39 -35.71 17.05
N VAL A 123 30.89 -34.74 17.82
CA VAL A 123 29.73 -34.87 18.70
C VAL A 123 28.58 -34.07 18.09
N CYS A 124 27.48 -34.76 17.78
CA CYS A 124 26.25 -34.16 17.28
C CYS A 124 25.29 -33.92 18.45
N ALA A 125 25.12 -32.65 18.85
CA ALA A 125 24.09 -32.25 19.82
C ALA A 125 22.82 -31.86 19.07
N VAL A 126 21.69 -32.45 19.47
CA VAL A 126 20.44 -32.32 18.74
C VAL A 126 19.24 -32.11 19.66
N ARG A 127 18.23 -31.42 19.12
CA ARG A 127 16.99 -31.13 19.83
C ARG A 127 15.83 -31.09 18.85
N GLY A 128 14.93 -32.07 18.94
CA GLY A 128 13.78 -32.14 18.02
C GLY A 128 14.17 -32.35 16.57
N THR A 129 15.17 -33.19 16.28
CA THR A 129 15.70 -33.39 14.94
C THR A 129 15.44 -34.78 14.39
N GLU A 130 15.30 -34.84 13.05
CA GLU A 130 15.37 -36.08 12.30
C GLU A 130 16.57 -36.00 11.35
N PHE A 131 17.51 -36.92 11.48
CA PHE A 131 18.76 -36.90 10.72
C PHE A 131 19.36 -38.29 10.57
N THR A 132 20.20 -38.45 9.55
CA THR A 132 20.98 -39.68 9.34
C THR A 132 22.46 -39.39 9.54
N VAL A 133 23.16 -40.32 10.18
CA VAL A 133 24.62 -40.28 10.36
C VAL A 133 25.22 -41.55 9.80
N ASP A 134 26.23 -41.40 8.97
CA ASP A 134 27.06 -42.49 8.45
C ASP A 134 28.51 -42.19 8.85
N THR A 135 29.19 -43.15 9.46
CA THR A 135 30.60 -42.97 9.86
C THR A 135 31.39 -44.27 9.74
N ASP A 136 32.69 -44.17 9.46
CA ASP A 136 33.60 -45.32 9.46
C ASP A 136 34.71 -45.19 10.52
N GLU A 137 35.51 -46.25 10.68
CA GLU A 137 36.59 -46.31 11.67
C GLU A 137 37.70 -45.27 11.42
N ILE A 138 37.89 -44.91 10.14
CA ILE A 138 38.89 -43.93 9.66
C ILE A 138 38.42 -42.49 9.98
N GLY A 139 37.12 -42.29 10.21
CA GLY A 139 36.51 -41.03 10.59
C GLY A 139 35.92 -40.24 9.43
N ARG A 140 35.66 -40.88 8.29
CA ARG A 140 34.70 -40.33 7.33
C ARG A 140 33.35 -40.23 8.00
N MET A 141 32.66 -39.13 7.74
CA MET A 141 31.33 -38.91 8.29
C MET A 141 30.43 -38.20 7.28
N ASN A 142 29.21 -38.68 7.14
CA ASN A 142 28.17 -38.03 6.35
C ASN A 142 26.92 -37.82 7.22
N ILE A 143 26.44 -36.59 7.28
CA ILE A 143 25.25 -36.20 8.03
C ILE A 143 24.24 -35.59 7.08
N ASN A 144 23.00 -36.07 7.10
CA ASN A 144 21.88 -35.45 6.39
C ASN A 144 20.81 -35.04 7.39
N VAL A 145 20.45 -33.75 7.40
CA VAL A 145 19.43 -33.21 8.32
C VAL A 145 18.11 -33.06 7.58
N LEU A 146 17.12 -33.88 7.96
CA LEU A 146 15.78 -33.89 7.37
C LEU A 146 14.88 -32.83 8.03
N TYR A 147 14.94 -32.75 9.36
CA TYR A 147 14.12 -31.84 10.15
C TYR A 147 14.90 -31.32 11.36
N GLY A 148 14.74 -30.04 11.68
CA GLY A 148 15.43 -29.37 12.80
C GLY A 148 16.85 -28.92 12.47
N GLU A 149 17.69 -28.82 13.49
CA GLU A 149 19.07 -28.34 13.39
C GLU A 149 20.03 -29.21 14.22
N VAL A 150 21.16 -29.61 13.62
CA VAL A 150 22.21 -30.36 14.30
C VAL A 150 23.35 -29.41 14.65
N LYS A 151 23.68 -29.31 15.94
CA LYS A 151 24.92 -28.66 16.38
C LYS A 151 26.04 -29.68 16.41
N LEU A 152 27.06 -29.45 15.60
CA LEU A 152 28.21 -30.32 15.46
C LEU A 152 29.44 -29.73 16.15
N ASN A 153 30.04 -30.49 17.06
CA ASN A 153 31.30 -30.13 17.72
C ASN A 153 32.38 -31.15 17.36
N PHE A 154 33.46 -30.72 16.73
CA PHE A 154 34.53 -31.64 16.31
C PHE A 154 35.33 -32.18 17.51
N VAL A 155 35.67 -33.48 17.49
CA VAL A 155 36.51 -34.09 18.55
C VAL A 155 37.96 -33.62 18.40
N VAL A 156 38.45 -33.51 17.16
CA VAL A 156 39.73 -32.88 16.82
C VAL A 156 39.41 -31.61 16.02
N PRO A 157 39.70 -30.40 16.56
CA PRO A 157 39.44 -29.15 15.84
C PRO A 157 40.16 -29.13 14.49
N PRO A 158 39.50 -28.69 13.40
CA PRO A 158 40.15 -28.62 12.10
C PRO A 158 41.18 -27.49 12.02
N GLU A 159 42.27 -27.68 11.26
CA GLU A 159 43.34 -26.67 11.10
C GLU A 159 42.84 -25.34 10.50
N LYS A 160 41.73 -25.38 9.75
CA LYS A 160 41.01 -24.20 9.23
C LYS A 160 39.51 -24.43 9.34
N GLY A 161 38.81 -23.61 10.11
CA GLY A 161 37.34 -23.65 10.23
C GLY A 161 36.85 -23.39 11.65
N LEU A 162 35.53 -23.28 11.82
CA LEU A 162 34.92 -23.15 13.14
C LEU A 162 34.93 -24.52 13.85
N ALA A 163 35.28 -24.54 15.14
CA ALA A 163 35.26 -25.75 15.98
C ALA A 163 33.83 -26.27 16.25
N GLU A 164 32.83 -25.40 16.06
CA GLU A 164 31.41 -25.72 16.15
C GLU A 164 30.70 -25.31 14.85
N LEU A 165 29.76 -26.13 14.40
CA LEU A 165 29.01 -25.91 13.16
C LEU A 165 27.52 -26.23 13.36
N TYR A 166 26.65 -25.37 12.84
CA TYR A 166 25.21 -25.58 12.85
C TYR A 166 24.74 -26.02 11.46
N ILE A 167 24.07 -27.17 11.41
CA ILE A 167 23.58 -27.78 10.18
C ILE A 167 22.04 -27.70 10.20
N PRO A 168 21.44 -26.71 9.52
CA PRO A 168 19.99 -26.59 9.45
C PRO A 168 19.36 -27.65 8.53
N GLN A 169 18.04 -27.80 8.61
CA GLN A 169 17.26 -28.68 7.75
C GLN A 169 17.56 -28.48 6.25
N GLY A 170 17.56 -29.58 5.48
CA GLY A 170 17.80 -29.55 4.04
C GLY A 170 19.27 -29.47 3.65
N ARG A 171 20.21 -29.54 4.61
CA ARG A 171 21.65 -29.53 4.35
C ARG A 171 22.30 -30.88 4.69
N THR A 172 23.40 -31.14 3.99
CA THR A 172 24.28 -32.29 4.20
C THR A 172 25.67 -31.82 4.61
N LEU A 173 26.34 -32.59 5.47
CA LEU A 173 27.74 -32.39 5.82
C LEU A 173 28.52 -33.64 5.45
N ARG A 174 29.59 -33.46 4.68
CA ARG A 174 30.52 -34.54 4.34
C ARG A 174 31.92 -34.23 4.86
N LEU A 175 32.49 -35.20 5.56
CA LEU A 175 33.84 -35.22 6.12
C LEU A 175 34.59 -36.42 5.55
N GLU A 176 35.73 -36.16 4.93
CA GLU A 176 36.58 -37.19 4.30
C GLU A 176 37.62 -37.77 5.27
N GLU A 177 37.99 -37.05 6.34
CA GLU A 177 38.98 -37.50 7.33
C GLU A 177 38.84 -36.74 8.65
N LYS A 178 39.35 -37.32 9.75
CA LYS A 178 39.42 -36.66 11.07
C LYS A 178 40.27 -35.39 10.97
N GLY A 179 39.77 -34.27 11.51
CA GLY A 179 40.51 -33.00 11.56
C GLY A 179 40.43 -32.15 10.28
N GLN A 180 39.66 -32.53 9.25
CA GLN A 180 39.39 -31.67 8.09
C GLN A 180 38.09 -30.87 8.26
N ALA A 181 38.03 -29.69 7.65
CA ALA A 181 36.81 -28.87 7.63
C ALA A 181 35.70 -29.58 6.84
N GLY A 182 34.57 -29.86 7.49
CA GLY A 182 33.43 -30.49 6.82
C GLY A 182 32.83 -29.57 5.75
N LYS A 183 32.56 -30.11 4.57
CA LYS A 183 31.89 -29.36 3.50
C LYS A 183 30.38 -29.43 3.73
N VAL A 184 29.76 -28.26 3.97
CA VAL A 184 28.30 -28.13 4.05
C VAL A 184 27.76 -27.88 2.65
N GLY A 185 26.83 -28.71 2.21
CA GLY A 185 26.15 -28.59 0.92
C GLY A 185 24.63 -28.58 1.05
N LEU A 186 23.94 -28.13 0.00
CA LEU A 186 22.51 -28.37 -0.17
C LEU A 186 22.29 -29.86 -0.42
N MET A 187 21.29 -30.45 0.23
CA MET A 187 20.95 -31.85 0.02
C MET A 187 20.41 -32.03 -1.41
N THR A 188 20.94 -33.01 -2.15
CA THR A 188 20.41 -33.37 -3.47
C THR A 188 19.10 -34.14 -3.33
N ALA A 189 18.21 -34.04 -4.32
CA ALA A 189 16.91 -34.73 -4.31
C ALA A 189 17.02 -36.26 -4.12
N ALA A 190 18.11 -36.88 -4.58
CA ALA A 190 18.38 -38.30 -4.36
C ALA A 190 18.79 -38.61 -2.90
N SER A 191 19.58 -37.72 -2.28
CA SER A 191 19.98 -37.84 -0.88
C SER A 191 18.81 -37.57 0.07
N GLU A 192 17.91 -36.66 -0.30
CA GLU A 192 16.65 -36.40 0.43
C GLU A 192 15.72 -37.61 0.39
N ARG A 193 15.50 -38.19 -0.80
CA ARG A 193 14.66 -39.39 -0.96
C ARG A 193 15.17 -40.58 -0.16
N SER A 194 16.47 -40.90 -0.26
CA SER A 194 17.05 -42.03 0.49
C SER A 194 17.05 -41.84 2.02
N SER A 195 17.07 -40.59 2.48
CA SER A 195 16.99 -40.25 3.91
C SER A 195 15.54 -40.27 4.41
N LEU A 196 14.56 -39.97 3.55
CA LEU A 196 13.12 -40.07 3.84
C LEU A 196 12.57 -41.51 3.78
N GLU A 197 13.31 -42.46 3.20
CA GLU A 197 12.91 -43.87 3.18
C GLU A 197 12.64 -44.42 4.59
N ASN A 198 11.66 -45.33 4.67
CA ASN A 198 11.34 -46.05 5.89
C ASN A 198 12.38 -47.15 6.15
N TRP A 199 13.15 -47.04 7.24
CA TRP A 199 14.25 -47.95 7.58
C TRP A 199 13.80 -49.11 8.51
N ASN A 200 12.49 -49.36 8.63
CA ASN A 200 12.00 -50.44 9.49
C ASN A 200 12.38 -51.84 8.92
N PRO A 201 12.89 -52.77 9.75
CA PRO A 201 13.30 -54.11 9.29
C PRO A 201 12.12 -54.91 8.70
N GLY A 202 12.36 -55.60 7.58
CA GLY A 202 11.41 -56.55 6.97
C GLY A 202 10.45 -55.99 5.90
N LEU A 203 10.52 -54.71 5.54
CA LEU A 203 9.68 -54.12 4.49
C LEU A 203 10.24 -54.36 3.07
N LYS A 204 9.38 -54.82 2.14
CA LYS A 204 9.71 -54.95 0.72
C LYS A 204 9.99 -53.56 0.10
N PRO A 205 10.86 -53.44 -0.92
CA PRO A 205 11.22 -52.15 -1.53
C PRO A 205 10.02 -51.35 -2.07
N GLU A 206 8.99 -52.03 -2.57
CA GLU A 206 7.78 -51.42 -3.14
C GLU A 206 6.89 -50.76 -2.07
N GLU A 207 6.78 -51.35 -0.87
CA GLU A 207 6.01 -50.78 0.24
C GLU A 207 6.70 -49.55 0.85
N ARG A 208 8.04 -49.49 0.76
CA ARG A 208 8.84 -48.33 1.22
C ARG A 208 8.65 -47.08 0.35
N GLN A 209 8.29 -47.23 -0.92
CA GLN A 209 8.08 -46.10 -1.85
C GLN A 209 6.64 -45.56 -1.84
N LYS A 210 5.66 -46.36 -1.40
CA LYS A 210 4.24 -45.98 -1.39
C LYS A 210 3.93 -44.86 -0.38
N GLU A 211 4.62 -44.84 0.76
CA GLU A 211 4.53 -43.74 1.74
C GLU A 211 5.14 -42.42 1.23
N LEU A 212 6.12 -42.48 0.31
CA LEU A 212 6.75 -41.29 -0.28
C LEU A 212 5.80 -40.60 -1.25
N GLN A 213 5.10 -41.37 -2.10
CA GLN A 213 4.13 -40.83 -3.07
C GLN A 213 2.93 -40.16 -2.38
N ALA A 214 2.45 -40.74 -1.26
CA ALA A 214 1.36 -40.13 -0.48
C ALA A 214 1.76 -38.78 0.12
N LYS A 215 2.98 -38.68 0.66
CA LYS A 215 3.50 -37.42 1.23
C LYS A 215 3.82 -36.36 0.18
N GLU A 216 4.27 -36.75 -1.01
CA GLU A 216 4.44 -35.80 -2.13
C GLU A 216 3.09 -35.24 -2.58
N ASN A 217 2.04 -36.06 -2.65
CA ASN A 217 0.68 -35.60 -2.98
C ASN A 217 0.13 -34.66 -1.90
N ASP A 218 0.28 -34.98 -0.61
CA ASP A 218 -0.17 -34.10 0.48
C ASP A 218 0.59 -32.76 0.48
N ARG A 219 1.89 -32.77 0.17
CA ARG A 219 2.71 -31.55 0.07
C ARG A 219 2.32 -30.70 -1.13
N ALA A 220 1.96 -31.32 -2.25
CA ALA A 220 1.42 -30.62 -3.42
C ALA A 220 0.09 -29.94 -3.10
N GLN A 221 -0.82 -30.63 -2.40
CA GLN A 221 -2.10 -30.06 -1.97
C GLN A 221 -1.94 -28.89 -0.98
N LEU A 222 -1.00 -28.99 -0.02
CA LEU A 222 -0.70 -27.91 0.92
C LEU A 222 -0.10 -26.67 0.22
N LYS A 223 0.74 -26.88 -0.80
CA LYS A 223 1.29 -25.79 -1.60
C LYS A 223 0.19 -25.09 -2.40
N GLU A 224 -0.69 -25.87 -3.03
CA GLU A 224 -1.85 -25.35 -3.77
C GLU A 224 -2.81 -24.56 -2.88
N PHE A 225 -3.04 -25.02 -1.64
CA PHE A 225 -3.83 -24.28 -0.65
C PHE A 225 -3.17 -22.97 -0.19
N ALA A 226 -1.85 -22.95 -0.01
CA ALA A 226 -1.10 -21.74 0.33
C ALA A 226 -1.12 -20.71 -0.80
N ASP A 227 -0.93 -21.15 -2.05
CA ASP A 227 -1.00 -20.31 -3.24
C ASP A 227 -2.43 -19.74 -3.44
N ALA A 228 -3.47 -20.55 -3.20
CA ALA A 228 -4.86 -20.10 -3.24
C ALA A 228 -5.18 -19.06 -2.15
N THR A 229 -4.64 -19.22 -0.94
CA THR A 229 -4.84 -18.28 0.17
C THR A 229 -4.14 -16.95 -0.10
N ALA A 230 -2.90 -16.97 -0.60
CA ALA A 230 -2.16 -15.76 -0.96
C ALA A 230 -2.85 -15.00 -2.10
N ASN A 231 -3.40 -15.70 -3.10
CA ASN A 231 -4.17 -15.09 -4.18
C ASN A 231 -5.49 -14.50 -3.68
N SER A 232 -6.15 -15.14 -2.72
CA SER A 232 -7.36 -14.60 -2.06
C SER A 232 -7.03 -13.34 -1.27
N GLU A 233 -5.97 -13.32 -0.47
CA GLU A 233 -5.54 -12.12 0.27
C GLU A 233 -5.17 -10.96 -0.66
N ASN A 234 -4.48 -11.24 -1.77
CA ASN A 234 -4.17 -10.22 -2.77
C ASN A 234 -5.44 -9.69 -3.45
N SER A 235 -6.41 -10.56 -3.72
CA SER A 235 -7.71 -10.16 -4.27
C SER A 235 -8.51 -9.33 -3.27
N VAL A 236 -8.48 -9.67 -1.97
CA VAL A 236 -9.10 -8.90 -0.88
C VAL A 236 -8.40 -7.55 -0.68
N LYS A 237 -7.07 -7.48 -0.75
CA LYS A 237 -6.31 -6.20 -0.72
C LYS A 237 -6.65 -5.33 -1.93
N ASN A 238 -6.74 -5.91 -3.11
CA ASN A 238 -7.15 -5.18 -4.32
C ASN A 238 -8.60 -4.70 -4.23
N PHE A 239 -9.51 -5.50 -3.65
CA PHE A 239 -10.89 -5.08 -3.40
C PHE A 239 -10.97 -3.96 -2.34
N LEU A 240 -10.21 -4.06 -1.25
CA LEU A 240 -10.11 -3.02 -0.23
C LEU A 240 -9.52 -1.72 -0.78
N ASN A 241 -8.56 -1.81 -1.70
CA ASN A 241 -8.00 -0.63 -2.37
C ASN A 241 -9.01 0.00 -3.35
N ASN A 242 -9.72 -0.80 -4.15
CA ASN A 242 -10.72 -0.30 -5.10
C ASN A 242 -11.95 0.32 -4.41
N VAL A 243 -12.40 -0.21 -3.26
CA VAL A 243 -13.51 0.36 -2.48
C VAL A 243 -13.07 1.63 -1.71
N LYS A 244 -11.75 1.83 -1.53
CA LYS A 244 -11.16 3.02 -0.90
C LYS A 244 -10.81 4.15 -1.87
N GLU A 245 -10.99 4.01 -3.18
CA GLU A 245 -10.56 5.05 -4.12
C GLU A 245 -11.33 6.38 -3.97
N ALA A 246 -12.55 6.35 -3.41
CA ALA A 246 -13.30 7.55 -3.07
C ALA A 246 -13.88 7.47 -1.64
N ASP A 247 -13.52 8.45 -0.81
CA ASP A 247 -13.99 8.59 0.56
C ASP A 247 -15.48 9.01 0.59
N LEU A 248 -15.90 9.78 -0.41
CA LEU A 248 -17.29 10.20 -0.64
C LEU A 248 -17.57 10.28 -2.13
N GLU A 249 -18.73 9.77 -2.56
CA GLU A 249 -19.25 9.93 -3.92
C GLU A 249 -20.71 10.40 -3.87
N ALA A 250 -21.06 11.34 -4.74
CA ALA A 250 -22.43 11.81 -4.94
C ALA A 250 -22.64 12.17 -6.41
N GLY A 251 -23.83 11.95 -6.95
CA GLY A 251 -24.11 12.29 -8.33
C GLY A 251 -25.58 12.48 -8.60
N ARG A 252 -25.89 13.35 -9.56
CA ARG A 252 -27.25 13.73 -9.93
C ARG A 252 -27.34 14.01 -11.42
N THR A 253 -28.47 13.66 -12.02
CA THR A 253 -28.80 14.07 -13.39
C THR A 253 -29.83 15.19 -13.33
N LEU A 254 -29.56 16.28 -14.03
CA LEU A 254 -30.45 17.44 -14.13
C LEU A 254 -30.32 18.11 -15.50
N ARG A 255 -30.99 19.24 -15.70
CA ARG A 255 -30.80 20.10 -16.89
C ARG A 255 -30.01 21.36 -16.53
N ASP A 256 -29.15 21.81 -17.43
CA ASP A 256 -28.46 23.10 -17.29
C ASP A 256 -29.36 24.28 -17.71
N VAL A 257 -28.85 25.50 -17.53
CA VAL A 257 -29.51 26.77 -17.89
C VAL A 257 -29.83 26.87 -19.39
N HIS A 258 -29.18 26.04 -20.21
CA HIS A 258 -29.39 25.94 -21.65
C HIS A 258 -30.36 24.81 -22.04
N GLY A 259 -30.86 24.04 -21.07
CA GLY A 259 -31.80 22.94 -21.25
C GLY A 259 -31.16 21.61 -21.64
N ASN A 260 -29.83 21.51 -21.72
CA ASN A 260 -29.13 20.27 -22.02
C ASN A 260 -29.23 19.29 -20.86
N LEU A 261 -29.24 18.00 -21.14
CA LEU A 261 -29.18 16.97 -20.11
C LEU A 261 -27.75 16.87 -19.56
N VAL A 262 -27.61 16.99 -18.25
CA VAL A 262 -26.33 17.01 -17.55
C VAL A 262 -26.29 15.92 -16.49
N ARG A 263 -25.19 15.19 -16.43
CA ARG A 263 -24.87 14.31 -15.31
C ARG A 263 -23.68 14.89 -14.54
N VAL A 264 -23.91 15.20 -13.28
CA VAL A 264 -22.89 15.62 -12.33
C VAL A 264 -22.46 14.42 -11.50
N ASP A 265 -21.15 14.21 -11.39
CA ASP A 265 -20.50 13.21 -10.55
C ASP A 265 -19.45 13.91 -9.69
N GLN A 266 -19.61 13.85 -8.37
CA GLN A 266 -18.76 14.47 -7.37
C GLN A 266 -18.06 13.40 -6.55
N ARG A 267 -16.75 13.54 -6.40
CA ARG A 267 -15.92 12.59 -5.66
C ARG A 267 -14.91 13.30 -4.79
N LEU A 268 -14.72 12.80 -3.59
CA LEU A 268 -13.58 13.12 -2.73
C LEU A 268 -12.65 11.92 -2.71
N VAL A 269 -11.44 12.08 -3.22
CA VAL A 269 -10.44 11.00 -3.36
C VAL A 269 -9.13 11.38 -2.70
N ARG A 270 -8.36 10.37 -2.32
CA ARG A 270 -7.00 10.50 -1.78
C ARG A 270 -6.01 9.86 -2.76
N PRO A 271 -5.30 10.67 -3.57
CA PRO A 271 -4.27 10.13 -4.47
C PRO A 271 -3.05 9.61 -3.71
N ASP A 272 -2.74 10.22 -2.57
CA ASP A 272 -1.67 9.84 -1.65
C ASP A 272 -2.10 10.13 -0.21
N ASN A 273 -1.30 9.72 0.77
CA ASN A 273 -1.63 9.86 2.19
C ASN A 273 -1.76 11.33 2.64
N SER A 274 -1.20 12.29 1.91
CA SER A 274 -1.09 13.70 2.30
C SER A 274 -1.96 14.64 1.46
N THR A 275 -2.70 14.12 0.48
CA THR A 275 -3.40 14.94 -0.52
C THR A 275 -4.88 14.59 -0.58
N LEU A 276 -5.73 15.60 -0.46
CA LEU A 276 -7.16 15.52 -0.74
C LEU A 276 -7.45 16.10 -2.11
N GLN A 277 -8.23 15.37 -2.90
CA GLN A 277 -8.73 15.85 -4.19
C GLN A 277 -10.24 15.76 -4.27
N PHE A 278 -10.88 16.88 -4.55
CA PHE A 278 -12.28 16.94 -4.88
C PHE A 278 -12.44 17.09 -6.39
N TYR A 279 -13.21 16.20 -6.99
CA TYR A 279 -13.59 16.20 -8.39
C TYR A 279 -15.06 16.52 -8.52
N ASN A 280 -15.42 17.47 -9.38
CA ASN A 280 -16.78 17.70 -9.86
C ASN A 280 -16.76 17.56 -11.38
N ILE A 281 -17.28 16.43 -11.85
CA ILE A 281 -17.28 16.03 -13.26
C ILE A 281 -18.67 16.27 -13.82
N VAL A 282 -18.75 16.97 -14.93
CA VAL A 282 -19.99 17.37 -15.58
C VAL A 282 -19.98 16.81 -17.00
N LYS A 283 -20.79 15.78 -17.23
CA LYS A 283 -20.90 15.12 -18.54
C LYS A 283 -22.19 15.53 -19.23
N ARG A 284 -22.07 15.88 -20.52
CA ARG A 284 -23.19 16.19 -21.39
C ARG A 284 -23.07 15.35 -22.68
N PRO A 285 -24.14 14.66 -23.13
CA PRO A 285 -24.09 13.88 -24.37
C PRO A 285 -24.03 14.79 -25.61
N VAL A 286 -24.74 15.91 -25.57
CA VAL A 286 -24.69 16.97 -26.58
C VAL A 286 -24.76 18.30 -25.85
N TYR A 287 -23.91 19.25 -26.24
CA TYR A 287 -23.92 20.60 -25.72
C TYR A 287 -24.43 21.60 -26.75
N ASN A 288 -25.54 22.26 -26.42
CA ASN A 288 -26.09 23.37 -27.19
C ASN A 288 -26.18 24.62 -26.32
N TYR A 289 -25.57 25.70 -26.78
CA TYR A 289 -25.69 27.01 -26.15
C TYR A 289 -26.92 27.72 -26.72
N THR A 290 -28.06 27.63 -26.02
CA THR A 290 -29.36 28.13 -26.49
C THR A 290 -29.72 29.50 -25.91
N ARG A 291 -29.21 29.83 -24.72
CA ARG A 291 -29.52 31.05 -23.98
C ARG A 291 -28.33 32.01 -24.07
N ASN A 292 -28.36 32.92 -25.06
CA ASN A 292 -27.34 33.95 -25.19
C ASN A 292 -27.67 35.18 -24.34
N MET A 293 -26.88 35.40 -23.29
CA MET A 293 -27.03 36.53 -22.37
C MET A 293 -26.13 37.72 -22.73
N SER A 294 -25.43 37.70 -23.87
CA SER A 294 -24.48 38.76 -24.25
C SER A 294 -25.10 40.15 -24.35
N ALA A 295 -26.39 40.23 -24.72
CA ALA A 295 -27.16 41.48 -24.79
C ALA A 295 -27.69 41.95 -23.42
N SER A 296 -27.67 41.08 -22.41
CA SER A 296 -28.23 41.30 -21.07
C SER A 296 -27.14 41.33 -19.99
N GLY A 297 -25.91 41.73 -20.37
CA GLY A 297 -24.77 41.83 -19.47
C GLY A 297 -23.86 40.60 -19.43
N GLY A 298 -24.32 39.44 -19.90
CA GLY A 298 -23.52 38.22 -20.05
C GLY A 298 -22.43 38.34 -21.13
N PHE A 299 -21.68 37.28 -21.37
CA PHE A 299 -20.56 37.26 -22.30
C PHE A 299 -20.91 36.52 -23.58
N LYS A 300 -20.30 36.92 -24.69
CA LYS A 300 -20.55 36.26 -25.98
C LYS A 300 -19.98 34.85 -25.96
N TYR A 301 -20.81 33.87 -26.24
CA TYR A 301 -20.37 32.51 -26.48
C TYR A 301 -19.81 32.36 -27.89
N ASN A 302 -18.56 31.89 -28.02
CA ASN A 302 -17.96 31.59 -29.32
C ASN A 302 -17.71 30.10 -29.54
N GLY A 303 -17.96 29.23 -28.55
CA GLY A 303 -17.71 27.80 -28.69
C GLY A 303 -18.57 27.14 -29.77
N SER A 304 -18.26 25.88 -30.08
CA SER A 304 -18.98 25.12 -31.09
C SER A 304 -20.36 24.69 -30.57
N LEU A 305 -21.39 24.72 -31.44
CA LEU A 305 -22.71 24.18 -31.14
C LEU A 305 -22.75 22.67 -31.46
N SER A 306 -23.63 21.93 -30.78
CA SER A 306 -23.79 20.48 -30.95
C SER A 306 -22.52 19.66 -30.65
N MET A 307 -21.72 20.09 -29.67
CA MET A 307 -20.54 19.32 -29.25
C MET A 307 -20.99 18.00 -28.62
N ALA A 308 -20.55 16.87 -29.19
CA ALA A 308 -20.82 15.54 -28.67
C ALA A 308 -19.92 15.21 -27.48
N ASP A 309 -20.47 14.49 -26.49
CA ASP A 309 -19.76 13.96 -25.32
C ASP A 309 -18.91 15.00 -24.56
N ARG A 310 -19.44 16.21 -24.42
CA ARG A 310 -18.78 17.29 -23.69
C ARG A 310 -18.52 16.89 -22.23
N LEU A 311 -17.28 17.10 -21.79
CA LEU A 311 -16.82 16.81 -20.44
C LEU A 311 -16.18 18.05 -19.84
N ASP A 312 -16.83 18.64 -18.85
CA ASP A 312 -16.28 19.71 -18.03
C ASP A 312 -15.87 19.14 -16.66
N LEU A 313 -14.75 19.61 -16.15
CA LEU A 313 -14.14 19.14 -14.91
C LEU A 313 -13.82 20.32 -14.03
N MET A 314 -14.12 20.19 -12.74
CA MET A 314 -13.55 21.01 -11.69
C MET A 314 -12.79 20.09 -10.72
N GLN A 315 -11.56 20.46 -10.43
CA GLN A 315 -10.66 19.72 -9.57
C GLN A 315 -10.08 20.68 -8.52
N MET A 316 -10.39 20.42 -7.26
CA MET A 316 -9.74 21.08 -6.13
C MET A 316 -8.73 20.10 -5.53
N THR A 317 -7.48 20.52 -5.38
CA THR A 317 -6.43 19.70 -4.76
C THR A 317 -5.87 20.44 -3.57
N MET A 318 -5.78 19.78 -2.43
CA MET A 318 -5.15 20.31 -1.22
C MET A 318 -4.12 19.28 -0.73
N LYS A 319 -2.87 19.70 -0.63
CA LYS A 319 -1.80 18.88 -0.05
C LYS A 319 -1.48 19.39 1.35
N PHE A 320 -1.25 18.48 2.28
CA PHE A 320 -0.87 18.75 3.67
C PHE A 320 0.58 18.36 3.95
N ASN A 321 1.13 18.91 5.02
CA ASN A 321 2.47 18.60 5.51
C ASN A 321 2.57 17.24 6.21
N GLN A 322 1.43 16.66 6.62
CA GLN A 322 1.33 15.38 7.34
C GLN A 322 0.37 14.42 6.65
N ASP A 323 0.50 13.13 6.97
CA ASP A 323 -0.39 12.08 6.49
C ASP A 323 -1.78 12.22 7.15
N LEU A 324 -2.80 12.22 6.30
CA LEU A 324 -4.21 12.26 6.69
C LEU A 324 -4.60 10.95 7.39
N PRO A 325 -5.41 11.02 8.46
CA PRO A 325 -5.95 9.83 9.09
C PRO A 325 -6.71 8.96 8.09
N GLN A 326 -6.55 7.64 8.22
CA GLN A 326 -7.21 6.67 7.36
C GLN A 326 -8.73 6.75 7.46
N ARG A 327 -9.25 7.14 8.63
CA ARG A 327 -10.66 7.23 8.96
C ARG A 327 -11.15 8.67 8.95
N ILE A 328 -12.24 8.94 8.23
CA ILE A 328 -12.84 10.27 8.11
C ILE A 328 -13.31 10.80 9.47
N GLU A 329 -13.72 9.93 10.39
CA GLU A 329 -14.19 10.36 11.72
C GLU A 329 -13.09 11.04 12.56
N GLU A 330 -11.82 10.76 12.27
CA GLU A 330 -10.67 11.33 12.97
C GLU A 330 -10.22 12.67 12.37
N TRP A 331 -10.78 13.06 11.22
CA TRP A 331 -10.38 14.29 10.50
C TRP A 331 -10.69 15.56 11.29
N ALA A 332 -11.82 15.60 12.00
CA ALA A 332 -12.17 16.77 12.82
C ALA A 332 -11.12 17.04 13.91
N GLY A 333 -10.62 15.99 14.56
CA GLY A 333 -9.52 16.11 15.52
C GLY A 333 -8.19 16.45 14.85
N PHE A 334 -7.90 15.85 13.69
CA PHE A 334 -6.68 16.11 12.93
C PHE A 334 -6.54 17.58 12.50
N PHE A 335 -7.58 18.15 11.89
CA PHE A 335 -7.58 19.56 11.46
C PHE A 335 -7.69 20.56 12.61
N SER A 336 -8.04 20.11 13.82
CA SER A 336 -8.00 20.95 15.03
C SER A 336 -6.61 21.04 15.68
N GLY A 337 -5.67 20.18 15.27
CA GLY A 337 -4.30 20.17 15.80
C GLY A 337 -3.46 21.30 15.21
N SER A 338 -2.63 21.94 16.04
CA SER A 338 -1.78 23.08 15.67
C SER A 338 -0.55 22.72 14.82
N SER A 339 -0.52 21.54 14.18
CA SER A 339 0.64 21.05 13.43
C SER A 339 0.32 20.67 11.97
N VAL A 340 -0.94 20.77 11.57
CA VAL A 340 -1.42 20.42 10.24
C VAL A 340 -1.54 21.69 9.42
N ASP A 341 -0.57 21.88 8.53
CA ASP A 341 -0.55 23.02 7.61
C ASP A 341 -0.76 22.52 6.18
N PRO A 342 -1.57 23.22 5.37
CA PRO A 342 -1.58 22.97 3.94
C PRO A 342 -0.19 23.33 3.37
N VAL A 343 0.29 22.59 2.38
CA VAL A 343 1.52 22.92 1.62
C VAL A 343 1.16 23.76 0.41
N TYR A 344 0.13 23.32 -0.32
CA TYR A 344 -0.45 24.05 -1.43
C TYR A 344 -1.91 23.68 -1.63
N SER A 345 -2.62 24.56 -2.31
CA SER A 345 -3.97 24.30 -2.82
C SER A 345 -4.09 24.74 -4.27
N THR A 346 -4.80 23.99 -5.09
CA THR A 346 -5.13 24.36 -6.47
C THR A 346 -6.61 24.19 -6.75
N PHE A 347 -7.17 25.12 -7.50
CA PHE A 347 -8.55 25.13 -7.95
C PHE A 347 -8.56 25.21 -9.46
N LEU A 348 -8.63 24.05 -10.12
CA LEU A 348 -8.57 23.95 -11.58
C LEU A 348 -9.93 23.60 -12.16
N MET A 349 -10.24 24.23 -13.28
CA MET A 349 -11.45 24.02 -14.06
C MET A 349 -11.00 23.75 -15.49
N ALA A 350 -11.58 22.77 -16.16
CA ALA A 350 -11.15 22.38 -17.48
C ALA A 350 -12.28 21.83 -18.34
N ASN A 351 -12.22 22.14 -19.63
CA ASN A 351 -12.93 21.41 -20.65
C ASN A 351 -12.02 20.28 -21.13
N ARG A 352 -12.40 19.05 -20.77
CA ARG A 352 -11.64 17.82 -21.03
C ARG A 352 -12.35 16.93 -22.04
N THR A 353 -13.13 17.52 -22.94
CA THR A 353 -13.83 16.80 -24.01
C THR A 353 -12.84 16.06 -24.92
N TYR A 354 -11.71 16.69 -25.23
CA TYR A 354 -10.63 16.08 -26.00
C TYR A 354 -9.47 15.68 -25.08
N ARG A 355 -8.88 14.51 -25.34
CA ARG A 355 -7.76 13.97 -24.54
C ARG A 355 -6.44 14.68 -24.82
N ASP A 356 -6.25 15.09 -26.07
CA ASP A 356 -5.05 15.69 -26.64
C ASP A 356 -5.09 17.24 -26.68
N GLU A 357 -6.25 17.84 -26.38
CA GLU A 357 -6.41 19.29 -26.31
C GLU A 357 -7.35 19.68 -25.15
N ILE A 358 -6.78 20.17 -24.05
CA ILE A 358 -7.50 20.49 -22.81
C ILE A 358 -7.43 22.00 -22.59
N PHE A 359 -8.59 22.66 -22.62
CA PHE A 359 -8.69 24.05 -22.17
C PHE A 359 -8.88 24.06 -20.66
N PHE A 360 -8.07 24.84 -19.94
CA PHE A 360 -8.17 24.95 -18.49
C PHE A 360 -8.02 26.39 -18.01
N THR A 361 -8.54 26.63 -16.81
CA THR A 361 -8.36 27.85 -16.04
C THR A 361 -8.40 27.52 -14.56
N GLY A 362 -7.73 28.29 -13.73
CA GLY A 362 -7.75 28.03 -12.30
C GLY A 362 -6.77 28.88 -11.52
N GLU A 363 -6.76 28.67 -10.22
CA GLU A 363 -5.96 29.45 -9.28
C GLU A 363 -5.12 28.50 -8.42
N GLY A 364 -3.92 28.96 -8.06
CA GLY A 364 -2.99 28.23 -7.20
C GLY A 364 -2.64 29.05 -5.97
N TYR A 365 -2.41 28.34 -4.87
CA TYR A 365 -2.08 28.90 -3.58
C TYR A 365 -0.95 28.08 -2.95
N LYS A 366 0.02 28.75 -2.34
CA LYS A 366 1.10 28.12 -1.56
C LYS A 366 1.06 28.63 -0.13
N TYR A 367 1.45 27.78 0.80
CA TYR A 367 1.46 28.15 2.21
C TYR A 367 2.65 29.04 2.53
N ASP A 368 2.36 30.16 3.20
CA ASP A 368 3.34 31.10 3.70
C ASP A 368 3.49 30.91 5.23
N PRO A 369 4.63 30.40 5.71
CA PRO A 369 4.86 30.15 7.13
C PRO A 369 5.00 31.44 7.96
N VAL A 370 5.23 32.60 7.34
CA VAL A 370 5.34 33.88 8.05
C VAL A 370 3.95 34.41 8.42
N ARG A 371 2.96 34.18 7.56
CA ARG A 371 1.57 34.65 7.72
C ARG A 371 0.59 33.58 8.19
N ASP A 372 1.01 32.32 8.22
CA ASP A 372 0.18 31.18 8.59
C ASP A 372 -1.08 31.07 7.70
N GLU A 373 -0.92 31.32 6.39
CA GLU A 373 -2.03 31.31 5.44
C GLU A 373 -1.62 30.82 4.03
N LEU A 374 -2.62 30.39 3.25
CA LEU A 374 -2.45 30.07 1.83
C LEU A 374 -2.51 31.36 0.99
N VAL A 375 -1.38 31.74 0.40
CA VAL A 375 -1.25 32.95 -0.42
C VAL A 375 -1.24 32.61 -1.91
N SER A 376 -1.95 33.39 -2.72
CA SER A 376 -1.83 33.37 -4.19
C SER A 376 -1.04 34.58 -4.66
N ASN A 377 0.17 34.33 -5.16
CA ASN A 377 1.10 35.34 -5.68
C ASN A 377 2.06 34.70 -6.71
N PRO A 378 2.95 35.46 -7.37
CA PRO A 378 3.86 34.90 -8.38
C PRO A 378 4.78 33.76 -7.92
N TRP A 379 4.97 33.55 -6.61
CA TRP A 379 5.70 32.39 -6.10
C TRP A 379 5.01 31.06 -6.43
N VAL A 380 3.69 31.08 -6.63
CA VAL A 380 2.89 29.94 -7.14
C VAL A 380 3.48 29.40 -8.44
N VAL A 381 3.97 30.28 -9.32
CA VAL A 381 4.57 29.92 -10.62
C VAL A 381 6.11 29.94 -10.62
N GLY A 382 6.72 29.89 -9.44
CA GLY A 382 8.17 29.79 -9.29
C GLY A 382 8.93 31.10 -9.49
N LEU A 383 8.25 32.24 -9.42
CA LEU A 383 8.88 33.56 -9.39
C LEU A 383 8.99 34.03 -7.94
N ALA A 384 10.21 34.11 -7.41
CA ALA A 384 10.45 34.56 -6.04
C ALA A 384 9.98 36.01 -5.88
N THR A 385 9.03 36.23 -4.98
CA THR A 385 8.62 37.55 -4.50
C THR A 385 9.08 37.69 -3.05
N PRO A 386 9.41 38.91 -2.57
CA PRO A 386 9.68 39.09 -1.15
C PRO A 386 8.44 38.63 -0.35
N ASP A 387 8.61 37.76 0.66
CA ASP A 387 7.57 37.16 1.53
C ASP A 387 6.76 38.18 2.37
N THR A 388 6.79 39.45 2.00
CA THR A 388 6.15 40.56 2.72
C THR A 388 5.54 41.60 1.79
N SER A 389 5.42 41.31 0.48
CA SER A 389 4.88 42.27 -0.48
C SER A 389 3.40 42.58 -0.21
N PRO A 390 3.00 43.85 -0.02
CA PRO A 390 1.59 44.25 0.07
C PRO A 390 0.83 44.16 -1.26
N ASP A 391 1.51 43.73 -2.34
CA ASP A 391 0.97 43.53 -3.69
C ASP A 391 0.63 42.05 -4.00
N ASP A 392 0.44 41.20 -2.99
CA ASP A 392 -0.04 39.83 -3.23
C ASP A 392 -1.39 39.87 -3.96
N ARG A 393 -1.40 39.29 -5.15
CA ARG A 393 -2.51 39.35 -6.09
C ARG A 393 -2.74 37.99 -6.66
N ALA A 394 -4.02 37.65 -6.81
CA ALA A 394 -4.45 36.36 -7.32
C ALA A 394 -3.74 36.03 -8.64
N VAL A 395 -3.17 34.83 -8.69
CA VAL A 395 -2.55 34.29 -9.90
C VAL A 395 -3.52 33.35 -10.57
N LEU A 396 -3.92 33.72 -11.78
CA LEU A 396 -4.71 32.92 -12.68
C LEU A 396 -3.77 32.08 -13.56
N LEU A 397 -4.01 30.78 -13.61
CA LEU A 397 -3.39 29.83 -14.53
C LEU A 397 -4.43 29.51 -15.60
N ALA A 398 -4.14 29.72 -16.87
CA ALA A 398 -5.10 29.44 -17.93
C ALA A 398 -4.42 29.11 -19.26
N GLY A 399 -5.09 28.33 -20.09
CA GLY A 399 -4.70 28.12 -21.47
C GLY A 399 -5.13 26.79 -22.05
N ILE A 400 -4.51 26.41 -23.16
CA ILE A 400 -4.78 25.17 -23.86
C ILE A 400 -3.55 24.28 -23.80
N LEU A 401 -3.71 23.10 -23.22
CA LEU A 401 -2.72 22.05 -23.16
C LEU A 401 -2.88 21.17 -24.39
N THR A 402 -1.79 20.91 -25.11
CA THR A 402 -1.82 20.24 -26.41
C THR A 402 -0.87 19.04 -26.47
N GLY A 403 -1.23 18.03 -27.25
CA GLY A 403 -0.39 16.88 -27.58
C GLY A 403 -0.70 15.65 -26.72
N SER A 404 0.11 14.60 -26.89
CA SER A 404 -0.04 13.33 -26.12
C SER A 404 0.08 13.53 -24.62
N ASP A 405 0.81 14.56 -24.21
CA ASP A 405 1.13 14.86 -22.81
C ASP A 405 0.17 15.87 -22.18
N ALA A 406 -0.92 16.27 -22.86
CA ALA A 406 -1.86 17.26 -22.33
C ALA A 406 -2.41 16.89 -20.94
N VAL A 407 -2.66 15.59 -20.70
CA VAL A 407 -3.07 15.09 -19.37
C VAL A 407 -1.94 15.19 -18.35
N ALA A 408 -0.70 14.90 -18.73
CA ALA A 408 0.46 15.03 -17.84
C ALA A 408 0.73 16.49 -17.48
N GLN A 409 0.61 17.40 -18.45
CA GLN A 409 0.66 18.84 -18.26
C GLN A 409 -0.40 19.31 -17.26
N PHE A 410 -1.66 18.88 -17.43
CA PHE A 410 -2.75 19.26 -16.51
C PHE A 410 -2.50 18.78 -15.08
N ASN A 411 -2.02 17.54 -14.94
CA ASN A 411 -1.65 16.98 -13.63
C ASN A 411 -0.48 17.73 -12.98
N ALA A 412 0.48 18.22 -13.78
CA ALA A 412 1.58 19.04 -13.26
C ALA A 412 1.08 20.41 -12.77
N VAL A 413 0.17 21.05 -13.51
CA VAL A 413 -0.51 22.29 -13.07
C VAL A 413 -1.25 22.06 -11.75
N SER A 414 -1.97 20.93 -11.60
CA SER A 414 -2.68 20.59 -10.36
C SER A 414 -1.75 20.47 -9.15
N ARG A 415 -0.51 20.00 -9.34
CA ARG A 415 0.48 19.87 -8.27
C ARG A 415 1.32 21.12 -8.04
N LEU A 416 1.06 22.20 -8.78
CA LEU A 416 1.94 23.38 -8.87
C LEU A 416 3.40 23.04 -9.20
N ASP A 417 3.62 21.95 -9.94
CA ASP A 417 4.93 21.55 -10.45
C ASP A 417 5.19 22.26 -11.79
N ILE A 418 5.08 23.59 -11.73
CA ILE A 418 5.09 24.51 -12.86
C ILE A 418 6.05 25.66 -12.59
N LYS A 419 6.57 26.25 -13.66
CA LYS A 419 7.48 27.40 -13.59
C LYS A 419 7.23 28.36 -14.75
N ASP A 420 7.39 29.65 -14.51
CA ASP A 420 7.49 30.65 -15.58
C ASP A 420 8.75 30.44 -16.44
N THR A 421 8.60 30.55 -17.76
CA THR A 421 9.70 30.45 -18.73
C THR A 421 10.46 31.76 -18.95
N GLY A 422 9.98 32.88 -18.38
CA GLY A 422 10.50 34.22 -18.65
C GLY A 422 10.01 34.84 -19.96
N ALA A 423 9.23 34.10 -20.77
CA ALA A 423 8.75 34.54 -22.07
C ALA A 423 7.22 34.65 -22.07
N GLY A 424 6.67 35.86 -22.02
CA GLY A 424 5.24 36.06 -22.29
C GLY A 424 4.27 35.45 -21.27
N GLY A 425 4.74 35.17 -20.04
CA GLY A 425 3.96 34.46 -19.02
C GLY A 425 3.74 32.98 -19.33
N VAL A 426 4.47 32.40 -20.29
CA VAL A 426 4.33 30.99 -20.67
C VAL A 426 4.83 30.10 -19.54
N LEU A 427 3.99 29.11 -19.19
CA LEU A 427 4.28 28.13 -18.17
C LEU A 427 5.10 26.97 -18.75
N ALA A 428 5.96 26.37 -17.94
CA ALA A 428 6.61 25.10 -18.18
C ALA A 428 6.23 24.12 -17.06
N TYR A 429 6.21 22.83 -17.38
CA TYR A 429 5.98 21.76 -16.42
C TYR A 429 7.23 20.90 -16.26
N ASN A 430 7.38 20.28 -15.10
CA ASN A 430 8.51 19.42 -14.82
C ASN A 430 8.30 18.01 -15.39
N THR A 431 9.25 17.55 -16.20
CA THR A 431 9.32 16.18 -16.76
C THR A 431 10.48 15.38 -16.15
N GLY A 432 11.30 16.01 -15.33
CA GLY A 432 12.45 15.40 -14.65
C GLY A 432 12.11 14.80 -13.28
N SER A 433 13.14 14.40 -12.55
CA SER A 433 12.99 13.95 -11.16
C SER A 433 13.03 15.13 -10.19
N ALA A 434 12.58 14.96 -8.95
CA ALA A 434 12.68 16.00 -7.92
C ALA A 434 14.13 16.48 -7.68
N ALA A 435 15.12 15.59 -7.84
CA ALA A 435 16.54 15.91 -7.67
C ALA A 435 17.17 16.57 -8.91
N SER A 436 16.58 16.40 -10.09
CA SER A 436 17.05 16.98 -11.35
C SER A 436 15.84 17.34 -12.20
N PRO A 437 15.23 18.51 -11.94
CA PRO A 437 14.02 18.94 -12.64
C PRO A 437 14.35 19.33 -14.08
N VAL A 438 13.47 18.94 -15.01
CA VAL A 438 13.56 19.28 -16.43
C VAL A 438 12.30 20.04 -16.81
N TRP A 439 12.44 21.31 -17.19
CA TRP A 439 11.31 22.19 -17.46
C TRP A 439 10.97 22.20 -18.95
N THR A 440 9.80 21.68 -19.30
CA THR A 440 9.31 21.64 -20.68
C THR A 440 8.23 22.72 -20.87
N PRO A 441 8.39 23.67 -21.80
CA PRO A 441 7.39 24.73 -22.04
C PRO A 441 6.03 24.19 -22.52
N MET A 442 4.96 24.81 -22.04
CA MET A 442 3.58 24.60 -22.48
C MET A 442 3.16 25.82 -23.32
N SER A 443 3.33 25.73 -24.64
CA SER A 443 3.28 26.87 -25.57
C SER A 443 2.03 27.76 -25.47
N ASN A 444 0.87 27.19 -25.13
CA ASN A 444 -0.40 27.92 -25.05
C ASN A 444 -1.00 27.93 -23.63
N ALA A 445 -0.18 27.65 -22.60
CA ALA A 445 -0.56 27.78 -21.20
C ALA A 445 0.20 28.93 -20.56
N LYS A 446 -0.54 29.85 -19.93
CA LYS A 446 0.00 31.08 -19.37
C LYS A 446 -0.45 31.28 -17.93
N TRP A 447 0.34 32.03 -17.18
CA TRP A 447 -0.10 32.61 -15.93
C TRP A 447 -0.37 34.10 -16.09
N ALA A 448 -1.26 34.63 -15.26
CA ALA A 448 -1.59 36.04 -15.22
C ALA A 448 -1.81 36.47 -13.76
N ILE A 449 -1.46 37.70 -13.44
CA ILE A 449 -1.64 38.28 -12.10
C ILE A 449 -2.76 39.31 -12.16
N GLN A 450 -3.60 39.37 -11.12
CA GLN A 450 -4.68 40.34 -11.07
C GLN A 450 -4.14 41.79 -11.27
N ALA A 451 -4.83 42.58 -12.09
CA ALA A 451 -4.42 43.95 -12.37
C ALA A 451 -4.60 44.85 -11.12
N PRO A 452 -3.72 45.84 -10.89
CA PRO A 452 -3.87 46.79 -9.78
C PRO A 452 -5.07 47.72 -10.00
N ARG A 453 -5.87 47.98 -8.94
CA ARG A 453 -6.90 49.05 -8.85
C ARG A 453 -7.61 49.36 -10.19
N SER A 454 -8.25 48.37 -10.79
CA SER A 454 -9.24 48.56 -11.86
C SER A 454 -10.59 48.05 -11.38
N ASP A 455 -11.68 48.77 -11.69
CA ASP A 455 -13.02 48.25 -11.44
C ASP A 455 -13.26 47.03 -12.34
N GLY A 456 -13.55 45.88 -11.72
CA GLY A 456 -14.02 44.70 -12.45
C GLY A 456 -15.42 44.92 -13.02
N TYR A 457 -15.81 44.10 -13.98
CA TYR A 457 -17.20 44.04 -14.42
C TYR A 457 -18.02 43.22 -13.43
N ASN A 458 -19.17 43.72 -12.98
CA ASN A 458 -20.09 42.98 -12.13
C ASN A 458 -21.54 43.39 -12.41
N HIS A 459 -22.38 42.48 -12.87
CA HIS A 459 -23.77 42.71 -13.21
C HIS A 459 -24.66 41.64 -12.57
N TYR A 460 -25.77 42.06 -11.99
CA TYR A 460 -26.79 41.20 -11.40
C TYR A 460 -28.14 41.90 -11.49
N GLU A 461 -29.23 41.15 -11.39
CA GLU A 461 -30.57 41.72 -11.40
C GLU A 461 -30.86 42.43 -10.06
N VAL A 462 -31.32 43.68 -10.11
CA VAL A 462 -31.54 44.52 -8.92
C VAL A 462 -33.02 44.84 -8.69
N THR A 463 -33.93 44.35 -9.54
CA THR A 463 -35.35 44.78 -9.53
C THR A 463 -36.28 43.65 -9.10
N GLY A 464 -37.18 43.92 -8.15
CA GLY A 464 -38.26 42.99 -7.75
C GLY A 464 -37.79 41.80 -6.91
N ASP A 465 -38.17 40.58 -7.31
CA ASP A 465 -37.63 39.31 -6.78
C ASP A 465 -36.59 38.80 -7.79
N PRO A 466 -35.32 39.23 -7.65
CA PRO A 466 -34.33 39.04 -8.69
C PRO A 466 -34.01 37.56 -8.87
N VAL A 467 -33.83 37.16 -10.13
CA VAL A 467 -33.25 35.86 -10.44
C VAL A 467 -31.84 35.80 -9.87
N LEU A 468 -31.49 34.66 -9.30
CA LEU A 468 -30.17 34.42 -8.73
C LEU A 468 -29.17 34.14 -9.85
N SER A 469 -28.76 35.21 -10.50
CA SER A 469 -27.74 35.21 -11.54
C SER A 469 -26.75 36.36 -11.33
N GLN A 470 -25.49 36.12 -11.68
CA GLN A 470 -24.43 37.11 -11.60
C GLN A 470 -23.46 36.95 -12.77
N TYR A 471 -23.13 38.06 -13.42
CA TYR A 471 -22.05 38.14 -14.40
C TYR A 471 -20.91 38.94 -13.82
N ARG A 472 -19.72 38.36 -13.77
CA ARG A 472 -18.53 39.01 -13.24
C ARG A 472 -17.35 38.81 -14.19
N ALA A 473 -16.54 39.84 -14.39
CA ALA A 473 -15.24 39.68 -15.01
C ALA A 473 -14.17 40.46 -14.26
N ASP A 474 -13.05 39.81 -14.00
CA ASP A 474 -11.90 40.39 -13.34
C ASP A 474 -10.72 40.45 -14.33
N LEU A 475 -9.98 41.56 -14.32
CA LEU A 475 -8.87 41.80 -15.23
C LEU A 475 -7.55 41.25 -14.67
N TYR A 476 -6.81 40.51 -15.48
CA TYR A 476 -5.51 39.96 -15.15
C TYR A 476 -4.48 40.38 -16.21
N ARG A 477 -3.29 40.76 -15.75
CA ARG A 477 -2.11 41.01 -16.59
C ARG A 477 -1.39 39.69 -16.84
N VAL A 478 -1.18 39.34 -18.10
CA VAL A 478 -0.54 38.09 -18.50
C VAL A 478 0.96 38.19 -18.27
N GLY A 479 1.51 37.26 -17.48
CA GLY A 479 2.90 37.28 -17.05
C GLY A 479 3.39 38.66 -16.61
N ASN A 480 4.59 39.00 -17.10
CA ASN A 480 5.15 40.35 -17.01
C ASN A 480 5.06 41.10 -18.35
N THR A 481 4.16 40.69 -19.25
CA THR A 481 3.90 41.41 -20.50
C THR A 481 2.80 42.46 -20.30
N GLY A 482 2.73 43.44 -21.20
CA GLY A 482 1.66 44.44 -21.22
C GLY A 482 0.32 43.91 -21.72
N ASP A 483 0.17 42.59 -21.85
CA ASP A 483 -1.06 41.94 -22.32
C ASP A 483 -2.03 41.72 -21.15
N TYR A 484 -3.32 41.86 -21.42
CA TYR A 484 -4.36 41.67 -20.42
C TYR A 484 -5.45 40.70 -20.89
N ILE A 485 -5.96 39.92 -19.94
CA ILE A 485 -7.07 38.99 -20.13
C ILE A 485 -8.14 39.23 -19.09
N TRP A 486 -9.39 38.99 -19.48
CA TRP A 486 -10.54 39.03 -18.61
C TRP A 486 -10.96 37.63 -18.23
N TYR A 487 -10.97 37.36 -16.92
CA TYR A 487 -11.55 36.15 -16.36
C TYR A 487 -13.03 36.36 -16.12
N ALA A 488 -13.85 35.95 -17.08
CA ALA A 488 -15.28 36.22 -17.12
C ALA A 488 -16.09 34.99 -16.69
N ARG A 489 -17.05 35.19 -15.80
CA ARG A 489 -17.86 34.16 -15.16
C ARG A 489 -19.34 34.54 -15.17
N GLU A 490 -20.17 33.60 -15.54
CA GLU A 490 -21.62 33.66 -15.39
C GLU A 490 -22.04 32.63 -14.36
N ASN A 491 -22.66 33.08 -13.27
CA ASN A 491 -23.12 32.22 -12.19
C ASN A 491 -24.65 32.23 -12.16
N TYR A 492 -25.25 31.05 -12.00
CA TYR A 492 -26.69 30.85 -11.93
C TYR A 492 -27.00 29.89 -10.78
N ALA A 493 -28.05 30.17 -10.01
CA ALA A 493 -28.70 29.14 -9.21
C ALA A 493 -29.85 28.54 -10.03
N ILE A 494 -29.83 27.23 -10.26
CA ILE A 494 -30.82 26.52 -11.09
C ILE A 494 -31.53 25.44 -10.28
N ASP A 495 -32.74 25.07 -10.71
CA ASP A 495 -33.36 23.84 -10.25
C ASP A 495 -33.00 22.62 -11.12
N ASN A 496 -33.54 21.46 -10.76
CA ASN A 496 -33.36 20.22 -11.52
C ASN A 496 -33.91 20.27 -12.96
N SER A 497 -34.73 21.26 -13.31
CA SER A 497 -35.26 21.49 -14.65
C SER A 497 -34.42 22.46 -15.50
N GLY A 498 -33.42 23.11 -14.89
CA GLY A 498 -32.59 24.14 -15.52
C GLY A 498 -33.19 25.54 -15.43
N ALA A 499 -34.27 25.73 -14.67
CA ALA A 499 -34.86 27.05 -14.46
C ALA A 499 -34.08 27.82 -13.39
N ILE A 500 -33.77 29.09 -13.67
CA ILE A 500 -33.05 29.96 -12.74
C ILE A 500 -33.95 30.27 -11.54
N GLN A 501 -33.46 29.99 -10.35
CA GLN A 501 -34.15 30.22 -9.08
C GLN A 501 -34.12 31.70 -8.70
N LYS A 502 -35.10 32.12 -7.90
CA LYS A 502 -35.23 33.47 -7.36
C LYS A 502 -34.97 33.48 -5.86
N ALA A 503 -34.73 34.65 -5.28
CA ALA A 503 -34.57 34.79 -3.83
C ALA A 503 -35.84 34.33 -3.07
N GLY A 504 -37.03 34.56 -3.66
CA GLY A 504 -38.30 34.07 -3.14
C GLY A 504 -38.39 32.54 -2.98
N ASP A 505 -37.74 31.77 -3.86
CA ASP A 505 -37.83 30.30 -3.85
C ASP A 505 -37.17 29.69 -2.60
N PHE A 506 -36.15 30.36 -2.04
CA PHE A 506 -35.49 29.95 -0.80
C PHE A 506 -36.16 30.49 0.45
N THR A 507 -36.74 31.69 0.38
CA THR A 507 -37.23 32.42 1.57
C THR A 507 -38.72 32.21 1.85
N ARG A 508 -39.51 31.85 0.83
CA ARG A 508 -40.99 31.71 0.93
C ARG A 508 -41.47 30.28 0.83
N SER A 509 -40.57 29.29 0.72
CA SER A 509 -40.97 27.90 0.62
C SER A 509 -41.29 27.32 2.01
N ASN A 510 -42.38 26.55 2.10
CA ASN A 510 -42.70 25.75 3.29
C ASN A 510 -41.88 24.44 3.35
N LEU A 511 -40.85 24.32 2.49
CA LEU A 511 -40.02 23.14 2.38
C LEU A 511 -38.88 23.20 3.39
N ASP A 512 -38.44 22.03 3.87
CA ASP A 512 -37.24 21.97 4.71
C ASP A 512 -35.99 22.36 3.90
N PRO A 513 -34.97 22.96 4.55
CA PRO A 513 -33.77 23.45 3.87
C PRO A 513 -33.00 22.37 3.11
N PHE A 514 -33.07 21.10 3.53
CA PHE A 514 -32.39 20.01 2.81
C PHE A 514 -33.11 19.64 1.52
N THR A 515 -34.45 19.68 1.49
CA THR A 515 -35.23 19.50 0.26
C THR A 515 -34.98 20.62 -0.73
N ILE A 516 -34.86 21.87 -0.26
CA ILE A 516 -34.50 23.02 -1.12
C ILE A 516 -33.12 22.79 -1.74
N LEU A 517 -32.11 22.41 -0.93
CA LEU A 517 -30.76 22.14 -1.42
C LEU A 517 -30.71 20.97 -2.42
N LYS A 518 -31.47 19.89 -2.18
CA LYS A 518 -31.56 18.75 -3.11
C LYS A 518 -32.22 19.10 -4.45
N ASN A 519 -33.00 20.17 -4.50
CA ASN A 519 -33.64 20.65 -5.72
C ASN A 519 -32.88 21.79 -6.38
N THR A 520 -31.80 22.28 -5.77
CA THR A 520 -30.99 23.39 -6.28
C THR A 520 -29.64 22.87 -6.80
N ALA A 521 -29.10 23.53 -7.82
CA ALA A 521 -27.73 23.40 -8.28
C ALA A 521 -27.14 24.80 -8.52
N GLY A 522 -25.83 24.94 -8.38
CA GLY A 522 -25.11 26.08 -8.91
C GLY A 522 -24.60 25.74 -10.31
N GLU A 523 -24.71 26.68 -11.24
CA GLU A 523 -24.08 26.57 -12.55
C GLU A 523 -23.16 27.77 -12.78
N THR A 524 -21.94 27.50 -13.21
CA THR A 524 -20.93 28.50 -13.50
C THR A 524 -20.35 28.26 -14.89
N ILE A 525 -20.51 29.25 -15.76
CA ILE A 525 -19.92 29.27 -17.10
C ILE A 525 -18.74 30.22 -17.09
N ILE A 526 -17.60 29.77 -17.59
CA ILE A 526 -16.33 30.46 -17.50
C ILE A 526 -15.75 30.70 -18.88
N TYR A 527 -15.23 31.91 -19.08
CA TYR A 527 -14.57 32.37 -20.29
C TYR A 527 -13.27 33.08 -19.95
N VAL A 528 -12.29 32.98 -20.85
CA VAL A 528 -11.10 33.83 -20.81
C VAL A 528 -11.09 34.69 -22.06
N LYS A 529 -11.43 35.98 -21.89
CA LYS A 529 -11.58 36.95 -22.96
C LYS A 529 -10.34 37.82 -23.10
N GLY A 530 -10.09 38.34 -24.30
CA GLY A 530 -9.08 39.38 -24.49
C GLY A 530 -9.54 40.74 -23.96
N SER A 531 -8.61 41.68 -23.76
CA SER A 531 -8.89 43.10 -23.52
C SER A 531 -8.79 43.92 -24.81
N ASN A 532 -9.66 44.92 -24.98
CA ASN A 532 -9.65 45.84 -26.12
C ASN A 532 -8.66 47.01 -25.94
N SER A 533 -8.57 47.57 -24.74
CA SER A 533 -7.75 48.74 -24.41
C SER A 533 -6.35 48.38 -23.93
N GLY A 534 -6.17 47.20 -23.31
CA GLY A 534 -4.91 46.79 -22.70
C GLY A 534 -4.39 47.74 -21.62
N ASN A 535 -5.27 48.56 -21.03
CA ASN A 535 -4.87 49.57 -20.05
C ASN A 535 -5.86 49.64 -18.87
N PRO A 536 -5.49 49.09 -17.68
CA PRO A 536 -6.37 49.06 -16.52
C PRO A 536 -6.75 50.45 -16.00
N ALA A 537 -5.94 51.49 -16.25
CA ALA A 537 -6.21 52.85 -15.78
C ALA A 537 -7.43 53.49 -16.47
N LEU A 538 -7.87 52.96 -17.61
CA LEU A 538 -9.06 53.43 -18.34
C LEU A 538 -10.37 52.83 -17.82
N LEU A 539 -10.28 51.88 -16.87
CA LEU A 539 -11.41 51.11 -16.37
C LEU A 539 -11.84 51.63 -14.99
N THR A 540 -12.53 52.78 -15.00
CA THR A 540 -12.95 53.49 -13.78
C THR A 540 -14.43 53.31 -13.46
N ASN A 541 -15.14 52.50 -14.25
CA ASN A 541 -16.49 52.08 -13.95
C ASN A 541 -16.87 50.78 -14.69
N ASN A 542 -17.97 50.19 -14.25
CA ASN A 542 -18.50 48.93 -14.75
C ASN A 542 -18.84 48.94 -16.26
N ALA A 543 -19.30 50.07 -16.81
CA ALA A 543 -19.62 50.17 -18.24
C ALA A 543 -18.36 50.17 -19.12
N GLN A 544 -17.30 50.84 -18.68
CA GLN A 544 -15.99 50.80 -19.32
C GLN A 544 -15.36 49.41 -19.23
N ALA A 545 -15.44 48.77 -18.06
CA ALA A 545 -15.02 47.38 -17.90
C ALA A 545 -15.74 46.46 -18.89
N LYS A 546 -17.07 46.62 -19.05
CA LYS A 546 -17.84 45.84 -20.04
C LYS A 546 -17.39 46.07 -21.48
N ALA A 547 -17.17 47.33 -21.87
CA ALA A 547 -16.75 47.69 -23.22
C ALA A 547 -15.33 47.21 -23.54
N ASP A 548 -14.48 47.06 -22.52
CA ASP A 548 -13.13 46.57 -22.67
C ASP A 548 -13.05 45.05 -22.91
N ILE A 549 -14.05 44.29 -22.45
CA ILE A 549 -14.09 42.84 -22.64
C ILE A 549 -14.30 42.54 -24.12
N LYS A 550 -13.30 41.92 -24.74
CA LYS A 550 -13.37 41.50 -26.14
C LYS A 550 -14.38 40.37 -26.30
N ASP A 551 -15.15 40.43 -27.37
CA ASP A 551 -16.03 39.33 -27.78
C ASP A 551 -15.27 38.03 -27.99
N ALA A 552 -14.10 38.12 -28.63
CA ALA A 552 -13.22 37.00 -28.93
C ALA A 552 -12.53 36.46 -27.66
N ASP A 553 -12.44 35.14 -27.58
CA ASP A 553 -11.68 34.44 -26.55
C ASP A 553 -10.18 34.68 -26.73
N TYR A 554 -9.44 34.76 -25.63
CA TYR A 554 -8.00 34.97 -25.69
C TYR A 554 -7.25 33.73 -26.17
N PHE A 555 -7.71 32.55 -25.73
CA PHE A 555 -7.14 31.27 -26.13
C PHE A 555 -7.93 30.68 -27.29
N THR A 556 -7.20 30.36 -28.36
CA THR A 556 -7.71 29.62 -29.51
C THR A 556 -6.85 28.38 -29.73
N GLY A 557 -7.50 27.29 -30.11
CA GLY A 557 -6.89 25.98 -30.33
C GLY A 557 -7.30 25.37 -31.66
N THR A 558 -6.82 24.16 -31.95
CA THR A 558 -7.19 23.46 -33.19
C THR A 558 -8.64 22.94 -33.09
N ARG A 559 -8.97 22.27 -31.97
CA ARG A 559 -10.33 21.79 -31.64
C ARG A 559 -11.18 22.88 -30.99
N TYR A 560 -10.55 23.92 -30.43
CA TYR A 560 -11.19 25.11 -29.88
C TYR A 560 -11.09 26.32 -30.81
N ALA A 561 -11.15 26.09 -32.13
CA ALA A 561 -11.00 27.15 -33.13
C ALA A 561 -12.16 28.17 -33.09
N SER A 562 -13.36 27.71 -32.74
CA SER A 562 -14.53 28.60 -32.60
C SER A 562 -14.45 29.44 -31.33
N GLY A 563 -13.95 28.86 -30.23
CA GLY A 563 -13.86 29.52 -28.93
C GLY A 563 -13.63 28.54 -27.79
N THR A 564 -13.31 29.08 -26.62
CA THR A 564 -13.05 28.33 -25.40
C THR A 564 -14.06 28.70 -24.31
N ASN A 565 -14.64 27.69 -23.67
CA ASN A 565 -15.47 27.87 -22.49
C ASN A 565 -15.47 26.62 -21.61
N ILE A 566 -15.71 26.83 -20.33
CA ILE A 566 -15.94 25.76 -19.35
C ILE A 566 -17.32 25.98 -18.77
N ASP A 567 -18.11 24.92 -18.62
CA ASP A 567 -19.47 24.99 -18.11
C ASP A 567 -19.65 23.93 -17.01
N LEU A 568 -19.74 24.40 -15.78
CA LEU A 568 -19.76 23.56 -14.60
C LEU A 568 -21.09 23.67 -13.87
N VAL A 569 -21.68 22.52 -13.57
CA VAL A 569 -22.80 22.38 -12.64
C VAL A 569 -22.27 21.75 -11.36
N ILE A 570 -22.53 22.38 -10.23
CA ILE A 570 -22.20 21.90 -8.89
C ILE A 570 -23.47 21.63 -8.09
N ILE A 571 -23.50 20.49 -7.41
CA ILE A 571 -24.59 20.08 -6.55
C ILE A 571 -24.14 20.09 -5.08
N PRO A 572 -25.03 20.36 -4.11
CA PRO A 572 -24.66 20.36 -2.69
C PRO A 572 -24.59 18.95 -2.09
N ASP A 573 -24.96 17.91 -2.84
CA ASP A 573 -25.20 16.55 -2.33
C ASP A 573 -23.98 15.95 -1.61
N LEU A 574 -22.75 16.13 -2.14
CA LEU A 574 -21.55 15.64 -1.47
C LEU A 574 -21.29 16.36 -0.15
N ALA A 575 -21.47 17.69 -0.12
CA ALA A 575 -21.28 18.49 1.09
C ALA A 575 -22.31 18.13 2.17
N VAL A 576 -23.57 17.91 1.78
CA VAL A 576 -24.63 17.43 2.68
C VAL A 576 -24.28 16.05 3.24
N ALA A 577 -23.82 15.13 2.40
CA ALA A 577 -23.39 13.79 2.83
C ALA A 577 -22.19 13.84 3.80
N ALA A 578 -21.22 14.73 3.52
CA ALA A 578 -20.05 14.94 4.36
C ALA A 578 -20.44 15.48 5.75
N VAL A 579 -21.29 16.51 5.81
CA VAL A 579 -21.81 17.08 7.06
C VAL A 579 -22.58 16.04 7.86
N GLN A 580 -23.45 15.25 7.22
CA GLN A 580 -24.20 14.18 7.88
C GLN A 580 -23.29 13.11 8.51
N ARG A 581 -22.16 12.77 7.86
CA ARG A 581 -21.19 11.80 8.39
C ARG A 581 -20.28 12.38 9.47
N MET A 582 -19.94 13.66 9.40
CA MET A 582 -19.07 14.32 10.38
C MET A 582 -19.80 14.86 11.61
N LEU A 583 -21.11 15.12 11.51
CA LEU A 583 -21.95 15.61 12.61
C LEU A 583 -21.79 14.83 13.92
N PRO A 584 -21.82 13.47 13.93
CA PRO A 584 -21.64 12.69 15.16
C PRO A 584 -20.26 12.86 15.82
N ALA A 585 -19.22 13.17 15.03
CA ALA A 585 -17.87 13.41 15.53
C ALA A 585 -17.71 14.83 16.08
N LEU A 586 -18.33 15.83 15.46
CA LEU A 586 -18.35 17.22 15.93
C LEU A 586 -19.09 17.37 17.26
N THR A 587 -20.19 16.64 17.47
CA THR A 587 -20.90 16.62 18.76
C THR A 587 -20.04 16.06 19.90
N LYS A 588 -19.11 15.15 19.61
CA LYS A 588 -18.20 14.56 20.61
C LYS A 588 -16.96 15.42 20.93
N LEU A 589 -16.69 16.44 20.11
CA LEU A 589 -15.58 17.38 20.35
C LEU A 589 -15.99 18.57 21.24
N ASN A 590 -17.31 18.79 21.40
CA ASN A 590 -17.87 19.83 22.26
C ASN A 590 -18.34 19.31 23.64
N GLU A 591 -18.16 18.02 23.92
CA GLU A 591 -18.27 17.40 25.26
C GLU A 591 -16.86 17.15 25.80
#